data_AF-A0A6C8GER5-F1
#
_entry.id   AF-A0A6C8GER5-F1
#
_cell.length_a   1.000
_cell.length_b   1.000
_cell.length_c   1.000
_cell.angle_alpha   90.00
_cell.angle_beta   90.00
_cell.angle_gamma   90.00
#
_symmetry.space_group_name_H-M   'P 1'
#
loop_
_entity.id
_entity.type
_entity.pdbx_description
1 polymer ?
#
loop_
_entity_poly.entity_id
_entity_poly.type
_entity_poly.pdbx_seq_one_letter_code
_entity_poly.pdbx_strand_id
1 'polypeptide(L)'
;ASAGAGDKVVIAIDAGHGGQDPGAIGPGGTREKNVTIAIARKLRTLLNNDPMFKGVLTRDGDYFISVMGRSDVARKQNANFLVSIHADAAPNRDATGASVWVLSNRRANSEMANWLEQHEKQSELLGGAGDVLANSQSDPYLSQAVLDLQFGHSQRVGYDVATNVLSQLDGVGSLHKRRPEHASLGVLRSPDIPSILVETGFISNHGEERLLASDRYQQQIADAIYRGLRKYFAAHPIQSAPQGGPGQTASTNQPGAITAAN
;
A
#
# COMPACT_ATOMS: atom_id res chain seq x y z
N ALA A 1 -31.70 -6.25 11.85
CA ALA A 1 -31.26 -4.96 11.29
C ALA A 1 -30.04 -5.23 10.42
N SER A 2 -30.19 -5.11 9.09
CA SER A 2 -29.09 -5.27 8.14
C SER A 2 -28.22 -4.02 8.19
N ALA A 3 -27.01 -4.13 8.72
CA ALA A 3 -25.98 -3.12 8.51
C ALA A 3 -25.78 -2.97 7.00
N GLY A 4 -26.02 -1.77 6.46
CA GLY A 4 -25.71 -1.48 5.06
C GLY A 4 -24.25 -1.82 4.80
N ALA A 5 -23.97 -2.51 3.70
CA ALA A 5 -22.62 -2.85 3.29
C ALA A 5 -21.85 -1.54 3.03
N GLY A 6 -21.13 -1.05 4.03
CA GLY A 6 -20.10 -0.04 3.82
C GLY A 6 -19.04 -0.61 2.87
N ASP A 7 -18.43 0.26 2.08
CA ASP A 7 -17.39 -0.16 1.14
C ASP A 7 -16.27 -0.88 1.90
N LYS A 8 -15.93 -2.10 1.44
CA LYS A 8 -14.83 -2.88 2.02
C LYS A 8 -13.52 -2.14 1.81
N VAL A 9 -12.66 -2.17 2.83
CA VAL A 9 -11.27 -1.72 2.70
C VAL A 9 -10.52 -2.71 1.81
N VAL A 10 -10.07 -2.24 0.64
CA VAL A 10 -9.31 -3.05 -0.31
C VAL A 10 -7.83 -2.98 0.06
N ILE A 11 -7.26 -4.13 0.43
CA ILE A 11 -5.83 -4.27 0.73
C ILE A 11 -5.16 -5.01 -0.43
N ALA A 12 -4.28 -4.32 -1.15
CA ALA A 12 -3.38 -4.97 -2.08
C ALA A 12 -2.21 -5.59 -1.31
N ILE A 13 -1.92 -6.85 -1.61
CA ILE A 13 -0.89 -7.65 -0.95
C ILE A 13 0.13 -8.01 -2.01
N ASP A 14 1.29 -7.39 -1.89
CA ASP A 14 2.40 -7.60 -2.78
C ASP A 14 3.31 -8.72 -2.27
N ALA A 15 3.32 -9.84 -2.98
CA ALA A 15 4.27 -10.91 -2.71
C ALA A 15 5.59 -10.58 -3.43
N GLY A 16 6.62 -10.17 -2.68
CA GLY A 16 7.93 -9.80 -3.21
C GLY A 16 8.50 -10.83 -4.19
N HIS A 17 9.28 -10.36 -5.16
CA HIS A 17 9.95 -11.18 -6.19
C HIS A 17 8.98 -11.97 -7.07
N GLY A 18 9.44 -13.08 -7.69
CA GLY A 18 8.62 -13.96 -8.53
C GLY A 18 9.24 -14.26 -9.90
N GLY A 19 8.93 -15.43 -10.45
CA GLY A 19 9.43 -15.89 -11.74
C GLY A 19 10.96 -16.01 -11.74
N GLN A 20 11.60 -15.29 -12.66
CA GLN A 20 13.05 -15.25 -12.82
C GLN A 20 13.79 -14.57 -11.65
N ASP A 21 13.07 -13.80 -10.82
CA ASP A 21 13.62 -13.18 -9.61
C ASP A 21 13.30 -14.07 -8.40
N PRO A 22 14.29 -14.83 -7.86
CA PRO A 22 14.08 -15.66 -6.69
C PRO A 22 14.00 -14.87 -5.38
N GLY A 23 14.40 -13.59 -5.40
CA GLY A 23 14.80 -12.85 -4.20
C GLY A 23 16.03 -13.46 -3.55
N ALA A 24 16.20 -13.20 -2.26
CA ALA A 24 17.26 -13.81 -1.48
C ALA A 24 17.10 -15.34 -1.40
N ILE A 25 18.25 -16.03 -1.35
CA ILE A 25 18.31 -17.48 -1.21
C ILE A 25 18.99 -17.80 0.12
N GLY A 26 18.27 -18.46 1.01
CA GLY A 26 18.78 -18.92 2.29
C GLY A 26 19.85 -20.00 2.13
N PRO A 27 20.69 -20.21 3.16
CA PRO A 27 21.76 -21.20 3.09
C PRO A 27 21.28 -22.65 2.89
N GLY A 28 20.04 -22.98 3.27
CA GLY A 28 19.37 -24.25 2.98
C GLY A 28 18.68 -24.32 1.61
N GLY A 29 18.77 -23.26 0.80
CA GLY A 29 18.17 -23.20 -0.55
C GLY A 29 16.74 -22.65 -0.58
N THR A 30 16.21 -22.19 0.55
CA THR A 30 14.89 -21.55 0.59
C THR A 30 14.93 -20.26 -0.23
N ARG A 31 13.95 -20.08 -1.12
CA ARG A 31 13.85 -18.88 -1.98
C ARG A 31 12.82 -17.94 -1.40
N GLU A 32 13.19 -16.67 -1.23
CA GLU A 32 12.32 -15.62 -0.71
C GLU A 32 10.98 -15.58 -1.44
N LYS A 33 10.96 -15.63 -2.78
CA LYS A 33 9.72 -15.59 -3.57
C LYS A 33 8.66 -16.63 -3.17
N ASN A 34 9.09 -17.77 -2.62
CA ASN A 34 8.21 -18.85 -2.17
C ASN A 34 7.65 -18.57 -0.78
N VAL A 35 8.46 -17.97 0.09
CA VAL A 35 8.04 -17.53 1.42
C VAL A 35 7.03 -16.39 1.29
N THR A 36 7.33 -15.38 0.48
CA THR A 36 6.49 -14.17 0.35
C THR A 36 5.10 -14.51 -0.19
N ILE A 37 4.99 -15.36 -1.22
CA ILE A 37 3.68 -15.76 -1.77
C ILE A 37 2.87 -16.63 -0.81
N ALA A 38 3.53 -17.48 -0.02
CA ALA A 38 2.86 -18.31 0.96
C ALA A 38 2.21 -17.45 2.07
N ILE A 39 2.96 -16.49 2.61
CA ILE A 39 2.44 -15.54 3.61
C ILE A 39 1.35 -14.65 2.99
N ALA A 40 1.55 -14.14 1.77
CA ALA A 40 0.57 -13.30 1.08
C ALA A 40 -0.79 -13.99 0.88
N ARG A 41 -0.80 -15.27 0.50
CA ARG A 41 -2.02 -16.07 0.36
C ARG A 41 -2.74 -16.30 1.69
N LYS A 42 -1.99 -16.55 2.77
CA LYS A 42 -2.54 -16.66 4.13
C LYS A 42 -3.18 -15.32 4.56
N LEU A 43 -2.48 -14.21 4.36
CA LEU A 43 -2.99 -12.86 4.64
C LEU A 43 -4.26 -12.54 3.84
N ARG A 44 -4.28 -12.85 2.53
CA ARG A 44 -5.49 -12.69 1.70
C ARG A 44 -6.67 -13.46 2.26
N THR A 45 -6.45 -14.69 2.71
CA THR A 45 -7.51 -15.55 3.28
C THR A 45 -8.08 -14.92 4.56
N LEU A 46 -7.22 -14.45 5.46
CA LEU A 46 -7.64 -13.76 6.69
C LEU A 46 -8.47 -12.50 6.38
N LEU A 47 -7.99 -11.67 5.45
CA LEU A 47 -8.68 -10.45 5.05
C LEU A 47 -10.04 -10.75 4.39
N ASN A 48 -10.12 -11.77 3.52
CA ASN A 48 -11.37 -12.09 2.83
C ASN A 48 -12.42 -12.78 3.73
N ASN A 49 -12.00 -13.36 4.85
CA ASN A 49 -12.89 -13.89 5.88
C ASN A 49 -13.44 -12.80 6.81
N ASP A 50 -12.90 -11.59 6.73
CA ASP A 50 -13.36 -10.44 7.49
C ASP A 50 -14.29 -9.55 6.65
N PRO A 51 -15.53 -9.26 7.09
CA PRO A 51 -16.46 -8.44 6.32
C PRO A 51 -15.97 -7.01 6.05
N MET A 52 -15.00 -6.48 6.81
CA MET A 52 -14.41 -5.15 6.59
C MET A 52 -13.48 -5.09 5.39
N PHE A 53 -12.89 -6.23 4.99
CA PHE A 53 -11.76 -6.22 4.05
C PHE A 53 -12.06 -6.96 2.74
N LYS A 54 -11.30 -6.58 1.72
CA LYS A 54 -11.08 -7.32 0.49
C LYS A 54 -9.58 -7.38 0.22
N GLY A 55 -8.98 -8.57 0.35
CA GLY A 55 -7.58 -8.81 0.02
C GLY A 55 -7.40 -9.18 -1.46
N VAL A 56 -6.51 -8.49 -2.15
CA VAL A 56 -6.12 -8.75 -3.56
C VAL A 56 -4.61 -8.94 -3.65
N LEU A 57 -4.14 -9.89 -4.46
CA LEU A 57 -2.70 -10.13 -4.63
C LEU A 57 -2.16 -9.38 -5.84
N THR A 58 -0.93 -8.87 -5.79
CA THR A 58 -0.23 -8.40 -6.99
C THR A 58 0.09 -9.56 -7.93
N ARG A 59 0.47 -10.72 -7.35
CA ARG A 59 0.62 -12.00 -8.04
C ARG A 59 0.00 -13.17 -7.28
N ASP A 60 -0.59 -14.11 -8.00
CA ASP A 60 -1.07 -15.39 -7.45
C ASP A 60 -0.38 -16.61 -8.09
N GLY A 61 0.79 -16.37 -8.68
CA GLY A 61 1.62 -17.40 -9.32
C GLY A 61 3.11 -17.06 -9.24
N ASP A 62 3.93 -17.94 -9.82
CA ASP A 62 5.38 -17.74 -9.90
C ASP A 62 5.77 -17.04 -11.20
N TYR A 63 5.45 -15.76 -11.30
CA TYR A 63 5.84 -14.89 -12.41
C TYR A 63 6.39 -13.57 -11.89
N PHE A 64 7.24 -12.96 -12.70
CA PHE A 64 7.87 -11.69 -12.38
C PHE A 64 6.90 -10.53 -12.58
N ILE A 65 6.90 -9.58 -11.63
CA ILE A 65 6.25 -8.27 -11.77
C ILE A 65 7.31 -7.21 -11.48
N SER A 66 7.42 -6.23 -12.40
CA SER A 66 8.28 -5.06 -12.19
C SER A 66 7.83 -4.27 -10.97
N VAL A 67 8.75 -3.48 -10.39
CA VAL A 67 8.43 -2.71 -9.19
C VAL A 67 7.26 -1.75 -9.42
N MET A 68 7.21 -1.06 -10.57
CA MET A 68 6.07 -0.20 -10.93
C MET A 68 4.79 -0.99 -11.15
N GLY A 69 4.87 -2.15 -11.82
CA GLY A 69 3.71 -2.98 -12.11
C GLY A 69 2.97 -3.46 -10.85
N ARG A 70 3.65 -3.55 -9.70
CA ARG A 70 3.03 -3.90 -8.41
C ARG A 70 2.04 -2.82 -7.96
N SER A 71 2.44 -1.55 -8.05
CA SER A 71 1.59 -0.41 -7.76
C SER A 71 0.43 -0.29 -8.76
N ASP A 72 0.68 -0.59 -10.03
CA ASP A 72 -0.36 -0.54 -11.07
C ASP A 72 -1.45 -1.58 -10.85
N VAL A 73 -1.07 -2.79 -10.40
CA VAL A 73 -2.05 -3.81 -10.00
C VAL A 73 -2.87 -3.31 -8.81
N ALA A 74 -2.25 -2.69 -7.80
CA ALA A 74 -2.97 -2.13 -6.65
C ALA A 74 -3.98 -1.05 -7.07
N ARG A 75 -3.57 -0.12 -7.96
CA ARG A 75 -4.45 0.91 -8.54
C ARG A 75 -5.63 0.30 -9.29
N LYS A 76 -5.39 -0.66 -10.18
CA LYS A 76 -6.43 -1.35 -10.96
C LYS A 76 -7.44 -2.09 -10.09
N GLN A 77 -7.05 -2.48 -8.88
CA GLN A 77 -7.94 -3.12 -7.91
C GLN A 77 -8.65 -2.12 -6.98
N ASN A 78 -8.40 -0.82 -7.15
CA ASN A 78 -8.87 0.26 -6.27
C ASN A 78 -8.44 0.02 -4.81
N ALA A 79 -7.17 -0.36 -4.62
CA ALA A 79 -6.61 -0.60 -3.29
C ALA A 79 -6.57 0.69 -2.46
N ASN A 80 -7.06 0.62 -1.23
CA ASN A 80 -6.92 1.70 -0.25
C ASN A 80 -5.56 1.67 0.45
N PHE A 81 -4.90 0.51 0.43
CA PHE A 81 -3.61 0.30 1.08
C PHE A 81 -2.84 -0.84 0.42
N LEU A 82 -1.50 -0.75 0.41
CA LEU A 82 -0.60 -1.78 -0.09
C LEU A 82 0.29 -2.33 1.03
N VAL A 83 0.35 -3.66 1.16
CA VAL A 83 1.32 -4.36 2.01
C VAL A 83 2.24 -5.17 1.11
N SER A 84 3.53 -4.80 1.04
CA SER A 84 4.55 -5.62 0.40
C SER A 84 5.20 -6.54 1.43
N ILE A 85 5.36 -7.82 1.10
CA ILE A 85 5.90 -8.86 1.99
C ILE A 85 7.20 -9.36 1.39
N HIS A 86 8.25 -9.32 2.21
CA HIS A 86 9.63 -9.70 1.88
C HIS A 86 10.26 -10.56 2.99
N ALA A 87 11.42 -11.16 2.68
CA ALA A 87 12.27 -11.83 3.64
C ALA A 87 13.73 -11.42 3.42
N ASP A 88 14.16 -10.43 4.19
CA ASP A 88 15.46 -9.76 4.16
C ASP A 88 16.65 -10.73 4.10
N ALA A 89 17.78 -10.21 3.64
CA ALA A 89 19.06 -10.87 3.71
C ALA A 89 20.17 -9.86 4.02
N ALA A 90 21.01 -10.21 4.99
CA ALA A 90 22.14 -9.38 5.41
C ALA A 90 23.47 -10.14 5.25
N PRO A 91 24.59 -9.43 5.01
CA PRO A 91 25.93 -10.02 5.07
C PRO A 91 26.22 -10.63 6.44
N ASN A 92 25.74 -9.99 7.52
CA ASN A 92 25.77 -10.56 8.85
C ASN A 92 24.68 -11.63 8.99
N ARG A 93 25.09 -12.90 8.99
CA ARG A 93 24.18 -14.04 9.10
C ARG A 93 23.58 -14.23 10.49
N ASP A 94 24.01 -13.47 11.49
CA ASP A 94 23.41 -13.46 12.83
C ASP A 94 22.26 -12.45 12.95
N ALA A 95 22.00 -11.65 11.90
CA ALA A 95 20.84 -10.77 11.87
C ALA A 95 19.54 -11.59 11.93
N THR A 96 18.61 -11.15 12.78
CA THR A 96 17.32 -11.81 13.02
C THR A 96 16.22 -10.77 13.24
N GLY A 97 14.98 -11.23 13.07
CA GLY A 97 13.79 -10.50 13.48
C GLY A 97 13.15 -9.69 12.37
N ALA A 98 11.87 -9.40 12.55
CA ALA A 98 11.08 -8.67 11.57
C ALA A 98 11.34 -7.17 11.61
N SER A 99 11.06 -6.49 10.50
CA SER A 99 11.02 -5.02 10.43
C SER A 99 9.92 -4.55 9.47
N VAL A 100 9.52 -3.29 9.60
CA VAL A 100 8.53 -2.68 8.71
C VAL A 100 9.04 -1.34 8.22
N TRP A 101 8.94 -1.15 6.91
CA TRP A 101 9.45 0.00 6.18
C TRP A 101 8.31 0.82 5.61
N VAL A 102 8.50 2.14 5.62
CA VAL A 102 7.57 3.14 5.09
C VAL A 102 8.30 4.09 4.15
N LEU A 103 7.54 4.85 3.37
CA LEU A 103 8.09 5.80 2.41
C LEU A 103 8.94 6.90 3.09
N SER A 104 10.05 7.25 2.43
CA SER A 104 10.89 8.42 2.74
C SER A 104 10.60 9.59 1.79
N ASN A 105 10.20 10.75 2.33
CA ASN A 105 9.87 11.95 1.54
C ASN A 105 11.08 12.56 0.83
N ARG A 106 12.30 12.48 1.41
CA ARG A 106 13.45 13.22 0.85
C ARG A 106 13.84 12.77 -0.56
N ARG A 107 13.78 11.46 -0.83
CA ARG A 107 14.15 10.91 -2.15
C ARG A 107 12.96 10.81 -3.09
N ALA A 108 11.76 10.57 -2.54
CA ALA A 108 10.52 10.62 -3.31
C ALA A 108 10.37 11.99 -4.00
N ASN A 109 10.64 13.08 -3.28
CA ASN A 109 10.54 14.43 -3.83
C ASN A 109 11.59 14.70 -4.94
N SER A 110 12.82 14.20 -4.81
CA SER A 110 13.86 14.40 -5.83
C SER A 110 13.62 13.62 -7.12
N GLU A 111 13.05 12.41 -7.02
CA GLU A 111 12.71 11.62 -8.21
C GLU A 111 11.38 12.09 -8.83
N MET A 112 10.48 12.67 -8.03
CA MET A 112 9.20 13.21 -8.49
C MET A 112 9.36 14.41 -9.43
N ALA A 113 10.30 15.30 -9.16
CA ALA A 113 10.61 16.41 -10.07
C ALA A 113 10.91 15.88 -11.49
N ASN A 114 11.74 14.82 -11.60
CA ASN A 114 12.05 14.17 -12.87
C ASN A 114 10.84 13.46 -13.51
N TRP A 115 9.86 13.03 -12.71
CA TRP A 115 8.62 12.40 -13.20
C TRP A 115 7.58 13.43 -13.65
N LEU A 116 7.46 14.58 -12.98
CA LEU A 116 6.59 15.69 -13.39
C LEU A 116 7.03 16.30 -14.71
N GLU A 117 8.33 16.28 -15.01
CA GLU A 117 8.88 16.66 -16.32
C GLU A 117 8.42 15.72 -17.46
N GLN A 118 7.96 14.51 -17.13
CA GLN A 118 7.45 13.52 -18.08
C GLN A 118 5.92 13.59 -18.14
N HIS A 119 5.38 14.39 -19.07
CA HIS A 119 3.95 14.65 -19.23
C HIS A 119 3.05 13.39 -19.25
N GLU A 120 3.52 12.29 -19.85
CA GLU A 120 2.74 11.02 -19.92
C GLU A 120 2.47 10.38 -18.56
N LYS A 121 3.29 10.68 -17.54
CA LYS A 121 3.25 10.03 -16.22
C LYS A 121 2.49 10.82 -15.16
N GLN A 122 2.10 12.06 -15.45
CA GLN A 122 1.38 12.91 -14.50
C GLN A 122 0.00 12.34 -14.14
N SER A 123 -0.77 11.89 -15.14
CA SER A 123 -2.11 11.32 -14.92
C SER A 123 -2.07 10.02 -14.09
N GLU A 124 -1.07 9.18 -14.30
CA GLU A 124 -0.87 7.93 -13.55
C GLU A 124 -0.45 8.17 -12.09
N LEU A 125 0.40 9.17 -11.85
CA LEU A 125 0.86 9.55 -10.52
C LEU A 125 -0.22 10.15 -9.64
N LEU A 126 -1.07 10.98 -10.23
CA LEU A 126 -2.07 11.76 -9.51
C LEU A 126 -3.32 10.94 -9.18
N GLY A 127 -3.49 9.77 -9.81
CA GLY A 127 -4.66 8.90 -9.61
C GLY A 127 -5.97 9.66 -9.79
N GLY A 128 -6.89 9.54 -8.83
CA GLY A 128 -8.16 10.29 -8.84
C GLY A 128 -8.03 11.83 -8.78
N ALA A 129 -6.86 12.37 -8.42
CA ALA A 129 -6.56 13.81 -8.54
C ALA A 129 -6.09 14.20 -9.96
N GLY A 130 -5.73 13.22 -10.79
CA GLY A 130 -5.32 13.40 -12.18
C GLY A 130 -6.44 13.97 -13.04
N ASP A 131 -7.69 13.57 -12.80
CA ASP A 131 -8.87 14.09 -13.54
C ASP A 131 -9.17 15.56 -13.21
N VAL A 132 -8.94 15.97 -11.97
CA VAL A 132 -9.11 17.38 -11.53
C VAL A 132 -8.01 18.27 -12.13
N LEU A 133 -6.81 17.72 -12.25
CA LEU A 133 -5.63 18.43 -12.75
C LEU A 133 -5.50 18.38 -14.30
N ALA A 134 -6.06 17.37 -14.96
CA ALA A 134 -6.08 17.25 -16.43
C ALA A 134 -7.04 18.25 -17.09
N ASN A 135 -8.06 18.74 -16.37
CA ASN A 135 -9.00 19.76 -16.84
C ASN A 135 -8.55 21.20 -16.55
N SER A 136 -7.49 21.36 -15.77
CA SER A 136 -6.85 22.64 -15.50
C SER A 136 -5.66 22.75 -16.46
N GLN A 137 -5.44 23.87 -17.14
CA GLN A 137 -4.17 24.05 -17.84
C GLN A 137 -3.03 23.81 -16.83
N SER A 138 -2.28 22.74 -17.04
CA SER A 138 -1.51 22.02 -16.03
C SER A 138 -0.45 22.90 -15.39
N ASP A 139 -0.81 23.58 -14.29
CA ASP A 139 0.10 24.36 -13.46
C ASP A 139 1.03 23.39 -12.70
N PRO A 140 2.33 23.36 -13.01
CA PRO A 140 3.28 22.46 -12.35
C PRO A 140 3.35 22.67 -10.84
N TYR A 141 3.10 23.88 -10.35
CA TYR A 141 3.12 24.19 -8.92
C TYR A 141 1.89 23.61 -8.20
N LEU A 142 0.72 23.62 -8.85
CA LEU A 142 -0.49 23.00 -8.30
C LEU A 142 -0.34 21.47 -8.24
N SER A 143 0.16 20.86 -9.31
CA SER A 143 0.43 19.41 -9.35
C SER A 143 1.44 18.99 -8.29
N GLN A 144 2.52 19.77 -8.11
CA GLN A 144 3.50 19.52 -7.06
C GLN A 144 2.87 19.61 -5.66
N ALA A 145 2.06 20.64 -5.40
CA ALA A 145 1.41 20.80 -4.10
C ALA A 145 0.44 19.65 -3.77
N VAL A 146 -0.34 19.18 -4.75
CA VAL A 146 -1.23 18.03 -4.58
C VAL A 146 -0.44 16.75 -4.28
N LEU A 147 0.65 16.52 -5.02
CA LEU A 147 1.52 15.36 -4.78
C LEU A 147 2.18 15.42 -3.39
N ASP A 148 2.66 16.59 -2.97
CA ASP A 148 3.26 16.78 -1.64
C ASP A 148 2.24 16.45 -0.52
N LEU A 149 0.98 16.87 -0.69
CA LEU A 149 -0.10 16.52 0.24
C LEU A 149 -0.41 15.01 0.23
N GLN A 150 -0.48 14.39 -0.95
CA GLN A 150 -0.70 12.95 -1.08
C GLN A 150 0.43 12.14 -0.44
N PHE A 151 1.69 12.51 -0.68
CA PHE A 151 2.85 11.88 -0.05
C PHE A 151 2.84 12.05 1.46
N GLY A 152 2.57 13.26 1.96
CA GLY A 152 2.46 13.52 3.39
C GLY A 152 1.36 12.70 4.06
N HIS A 153 0.23 12.50 3.37
CA HIS A 153 -0.84 11.60 3.81
C HIS A 153 -0.40 10.12 3.79
N SER A 154 0.10 9.65 2.65
CA SER A 154 0.55 8.27 2.42
C SER A 154 1.61 7.84 3.45
N GLN A 155 2.58 8.71 3.72
CA GLN A 155 3.61 8.45 4.73
C GLN A 155 3.03 8.34 6.14
N ARG A 156 2.12 9.25 6.53
CA ARG A 156 1.52 9.24 7.87
C ARG A 156 0.68 7.98 8.09
N VAL A 157 -0.20 7.67 7.14
CA VAL A 157 -1.03 6.45 7.17
C VAL A 157 -0.14 5.21 7.19
N GLY A 158 0.88 5.15 6.32
CA GLY A 158 1.86 4.07 6.31
C GLY A 158 2.58 3.89 7.65
N TYR A 159 3.01 4.98 8.31
CA TYR A 159 3.68 4.95 9.61
C TYR A 159 2.78 4.43 10.73
N ASP A 160 1.53 4.88 10.78
CA ASP A 160 0.57 4.46 11.82
C ASP A 160 0.19 2.98 11.66
N VAL A 161 -0.03 2.53 10.41
CA VAL A 161 -0.26 1.12 10.10
C VAL A 161 0.97 0.29 10.44
N ALA A 162 2.16 0.71 10.02
CA ALA A 162 3.42 0.02 10.30
C ALA A 162 3.67 -0.13 11.81
N THR A 163 3.34 0.89 12.60
CA THR A 163 3.44 0.85 14.07
C THR A 163 2.51 -0.21 14.66
N ASN A 164 1.27 -0.28 14.17
CA ASN A 164 0.33 -1.32 14.60
C ASN A 164 0.79 -2.72 14.19
N VAL A 165 1.30 -2.89 12.98
CA VAL A 165 1.83 -4.18 12.48
C VAL A 165 3.07 -4.61 13.29
N LEU A 166 4.04 -3.72 13.51
CA LEU A 166 5.22 -4.01 14.34
C LEU A 166 4.85 -4.46 15.74
N SER A 167 3.86 -3.80 16.37
CA SER A 167 3.39 -4.20 17.70
C SER A 167 2.80 -5.61 17.73
N GLN A 168 2.23 -6.10 16.63
CA GLN A 168 1.75 -7.50 16.56
C GLN A 168 2.89 -8.47 16.25
N LEU A 169 3.86 -8.07 15.43
CA LEU A 169 5.04 -8.88 15.10
C LEU A 169 5.96 -9.11 16.31
N ASP A 170 6.05 -8.16 17.24
CA ASP A 170 6.78 -8.29 18.52
C ASP A 170 6.26 -9.47 19.37
N GLY A 171 4.99 -9.87 19.19
CA GLY A 171 4.41 -11.03 19.84
C GLY A 171 4.68 -12.37 19.13
N VAL A 172 5.24 -12.36 17.92
CA VAL A 172 5.55 -13.55 17.12
C VAL A 172 7.01 -13.95 17.26
N GLY A 173 7.92 -12.98 17.27
CA GLY A 173 9.36 -13.19 17.31
C GLY A 173 10.11 -11.90 17.61
N SER A 174 11.44 -11.90 17.45
CA SER A 174 12.23 -10.70 17.64
C SER A 174 11.94 -9.65 16.56
N LEU A 175 12.08 -8.38 16.92
CA LEU A 175 12.10 -7.28 15.97
C LEU A 175 13.55 -6.84 15.72
N HIS A 176 13.94 -6.77 14.45
CA HIS A 176 15.21 -6.16 14.06
C HIS A 176 15.19 -4.64 14.30
N LYS A 177 14.02 -4.02 14.05
CA LYS A 177 13.75 -2.61 14.27
C LYS A 177 12.45 -2.46 15.04
N ARG A 178 12.49 -1.74 16.16
CA ARG A 178 11.33 -1.54 17.05
C ARG A 178 10.42 -0.39 16.61
N ARG A 179 10.77 0.31 15.54
CA ARG A 179 10.01 1.41 14.96
C ARG A 179 9.99 1.26 13.44
N PRO A 180 8.98 1.82 12.75
CA PRO A 180 8.98 1.86 11.30
C PRO A 180 10.22 2.59 10.80
N GLU A 181 10.90 2.00 9.82
CA GLU A 181 12.06 2.61 9.18
C GLU A 181 11.65 3.28 7.87
N HIS A 182 12.30 4.40 7.52
CA HIS A 182 12.01 5.11 6.28
C HIS A 182 12.96 4.66 5.17
N ALA A 183 12.41 4.25 4.04
CA ALA A 183 13.20 3.87 2.88
C ALA A 183 12.62 4.41 1.57
N SER A 184 13.47 4.46 0.54
CA SER A 184 13.10 4.87 -0.82
C SER A 184 12.94 3.63 -1.70
N LEU A 185 12.16 2.65 -1.26
CA LEU A 185 11.92 1.39 -1.97
C LEU A 185 10.86 1.63 -3.05
N GLY A 186 11.11 1.18 -4.29
CA GLY A 186 10.24 1.53 -5.42
C GLY A 186 8.77 1.13 -5.24
N VAL A 187 8.50 0.01 -4.56
CA VAL A 187 7.12 -0.44 -4.25
C VAL A 187 6.38 0.50 -3.30
N LEU A 188 7.12 1.27 -2.48
CA LEU A 188 6.55 2.25 -1.55
C LEU A 188 6.37 3.64 -2.18
N ARG A 189 6.80 3.84 -3.44
CA ARG A 189 6.83 5.17 -4.07
C ARG A 189 5.50 5.64 -4.64
N SER A 190 4.42 4.86 -4.51
CA SER A 190 3.07 5.29 -4.91
C SER A 190 2.59 6.46 -4.04
N PRO A 191 2.41 7.68 -4.56
CA PRO A 191 1.91 8.80 -3.76
C PRO A 191 0.44 8.61 -3.34
N ASP A 192 -0.33 7.96 -4.20
CA ASP A 192 -1.79 7.82 -4.14
C ASP A 192 -2.27 6.61 -3.33
N ILE A 193 -1.39 5.64 -3.06
CA ILE A 193 -1.70 4.43 -2.27
C ILE A 193 -0.76 4.35 -1.07
N PRO A 194 -1.24 4.60 0.16
CA PRO A 194 -0.46 4.36 1.36
C PRO A 194 0.05 2.92 1.43
N SER A 195 1.34 2.78 1.75
CA SER A 195 2.06 1.52 1.57
C SER A 195 3.03 1.23 2.72
N ILE A 196 3.18 -0.06 3.06
CA ILE A 196 4.28 -0.57 3.90
C ILE A 196 4.99 -1.73 3.22
N LEU A 197 6.24 -1.96 3.60
CA LEU A 197 6.97 -3.19 3.28
C LEU A 197 7.34 -3.90 4.58
N VAL A 198 6.95 -5.15 4.71
CA VAL A 198 7.18 -5.99 5.89
C VAL A 198 8.30 -6.97 5.55
N GLU A 199 9.43 -6.80 6.21
CA GLU A 199 10.49 -7.81 6.24
C GLU A 199 10.17 -8.81 7.35
N THR A 200 9.87 -10.05 6.96
CA THR A 200 9.32 -11.07 7.86
C THR A 200 10.37 -11.77 8.73
N GLY A 201 11.65 -11.54 8.44
CA GLY A 201 12.83 -12.12 9.08
C GLY A 201 14.00 -12.16 8.09
N PHE A 202 15.16 -12.63 8.54
CA PHE A 202 16.35 -12.70 7.68
C PHE A 202 16.55 -14.10 7.08
N ILE A 203 16.20 -14.31 5.81
CA ILE A 203 16.38 -15.62 5.14
C ILE A 203 17.86 -16.04 5.06
N SER A 204 18.79 -15.10 5.18
CA SER A 204 20.24 -15.36 5.26
C SER A 204 20.68 -16.05 6.56
N ASN A 205 19.88 -15.99 7.62
CA ASN A 205 20.12 -16.62 8.92
C ASN A 205 19.52 -18.04 8.96
N HIS A 206 20.29 -19.04 9.40
CA HIS A 206 19.87 -20.45 9.41
C HIS A 206 18.65 -20.74 10.31
N GLY A 207 18.50 -20.02 11.42
CA GLY A 207 17.37 -20.17 12.33
C GLY A 207 16.09 -19.58 11.73
N GLU A 208 16.19 -18.34 11.25
CA GLU A 208 15.11 -17.62 10.58
C GLU A 208 14.67 -18.32 9.29
N GLU A 209 15.60 -18.85 8.47
CA GLU A 209 15.26 -19.61 7.27
C GLU A 209 14.32 -20.78 7.58
N ARG A 210 14.61 -21.55 8.64
CA ARG A 210 13.75 -22.67 9.07
C ARG A 210 12.38 -22.20 9.53
N LEU A 211 12.31 -21.04 10.20
CA LEU A 211 11.04 -20.43 10.59
C LEU A 211 10.26 -19.99 9.36
N LEU A 212 10.87 -19.22 8.47
CA LEU A 212 10.30 -18.70 7.22
C LEU A 212 9.80 -19.83 6.30
N ALA A 213 10.46 -20.99 6.31
CA ALA A 213 10.00 -22.17 5.58
C ALA A 213 8.82 -22.91 6.24
N SER A 214 8.51 -22.63 7.50
CA SER A 214 7.47 -23.33 8.25
C SER A 214 6.08 -22.71 8.05
N ASP A 215 5.09 -23.56 7.77
CA ASP A 215 3.70 -23.13 7.55
C ASP A 215 3.11 -22.40 8.77
N ARG A 216 3.46 -22.87 9.97
CA ARG A 216 3.05 -22.28 11.25
C ARG A 216 3.55 -20.84 11.41
N TYR A 217 4.84 -20.60 11.19
CA TYR A 217 5.40 -19.26 11.34
C TYR A 217 4.84 -18.31 10.26
N GLN A 218 4.71 -18.78 9.02
CA GLN A 218 4.06 -18.03 7.95
C GLN A 218 2.63 -17.62 8.32
N GLN A 219 1.86 -18.49 8.97
CA GLN A 219 0.53 -18.17 9.50
C GLN A 219 0.59 -17.12 10.61
N GLN A 220 1.52 -17.26 11.57
CA GLN A 220 1.70 -16.28 12.65
C GLN A 220 2.04 -14.87 12.12
N ILE A 221 2.90 -14.78 11.11
CA ILE A 221 3.21 -13.52 10.43
C ILE A 221 1.99 -12.94 9.73
N ALA A 222 1.24 -13.76 8.97
CA ALA A 222 0.02 -13.31 8.31
C ALA A 222 -1.04 -12.82 9.32
N ASP A 223 -1.21 -13.52 10.44
CA ASP A 223 -2.10 -13.13 11.54
C ASP A 223 -1.66 -11.80 12.17
N ALA A 224 -0.36 -11.59 12.38
CA ALA A 224 0.17 -10.36 12.95
C ALA A 224 -0.07 -9.16 12.02
N ILE A 225 0.20 -9.31 10.72
CA ILE A 225 -0.08 -8.27 9.72
C ILE A 225 -1.59 -7.96 9.67
N TYR A 226 -2.44 -8.99 9.60
CA TYR A 226 -3.89 -8.83 9.61
C TYR A 226 -4.38 -8.09 10.86
N ARG A 227 -3.91 -8.46 12.05
CA ARG A 227 -4.30 -7.78 13.31
C ARG A 227 -3.85 -6.33 13.33
N GLY A 228 -2.66 -6.02 12.80
CA GLY A 228 -2.17 -4.65 12.66
C GLY A 228 -3.06 -3.80 11.75
N LEU A 229 -3.41 -4.34 10.58
CA LEU A 229 -4.35 -3.71 9.63
C LEU A 229 -5.73 -3.50 10.25
N ARG A 230 -6.30 -4.56 10.83
CA ARG A 230 -7.62 -4.56 11.51
C ARG A 230 -7.67 -3.48 12.59
N LYS A 231 -6.63 -3.38 13.42
CA LYS A 231 -6.54 -2.37 14.47
C LYS A 231 -6.54 -0.96 13.91
N TYR A 232 -5.79 -0.70 12.84
CA TYR A 232 -5.75 0.62 12.21
C TYR A 232 -7.10 1.00 11.58
N PHE A 233 -7.64 0.17 10.71
CA PHE A 233 -8.85 0.48 9.94
C PHE A 233 -10.14 0.43 10.77
N ALA A 234 -10.15 -0.29 11.90
CA ALA A 234 -11.25 -0.18 12.86
C ALA A 234 -11.27 1.20 13.57
N ALA A 235 -10.11 1.80 13.80
CA ALA A 235 -10.00 3.14 14.39
C ALA A 235 -10.13 4.27 13.35
N HIS A 236 -9.88 3.96 12.07
CA HIS A 236 -9.96 4.89 10.95
C HIS A 236 -10.84 4.31 9.83
N PRO A 237 -12.18 4.25 10.02
CA PRO A 237 -13.08 3.80 8.97
C PRO A 237 -12.91 4.65 7.71
N ILE A 238 -12.85 4.02 6.55
CA ILE A 238 -12.78 4.76 5.28
C ILE A 238 -14.09 5.52 5.11
N GLN A 239 -13.98 6.83 4.87
CA GLN A 239 -15.12 7.63 4.43
C GLN A 239 -15.41 7.26 2.98
N SER A 240 -16.59 6.71 2.70
CA SER A 240 -17.07 6.59 1.32
C SER A 240 -17.06 7.99 0.69
N ALA A 241 -16.66 8.08 -0.58
CA ALA A 241 -16.82 9.31 -1.34
C ALA A 241 -18.30 9.75 -1.27
N PRO A 242 -18.60 11.06 -1.25
CA PRO A 242 -19.98 11.51 -1.33
C PRO A 242 -20.62 10.86 -2.55
N GLN A 243 -21.66 10.05 -2.34
CA GLN A 243 -22.45 9.56 -3.47
C GLN A 243 -23.01 10.80 -4.15
N GLY A 244 -22.55 11.07 -5.37
CA GLY A 244 -23.10 12.13 -6.21
C GLY A 244 -24.57 11.81 -6.47
N GLY A 245 -25.45 12.29 -5.59
CA GLY A 245 -26.88 12.33 -5.89
C GLY A 245 -27.07 13.19 -7.14
N PRO A 246 -28.02 12.84 -8.03
CA PRO A 246 -28.29 13.63 -9.22
C PRO A 246 -28.51 15.07 -8.79
N GLY A 247 -27.63 15.96 -9.24
CA GLY A 247 -27.70 17.37 -8.93
C GLY A 247 -29.10 17.86 -9.28
N GLN A 248 -29.85 18.31 -8.27
CA GLN A 248 -31.01 19.12 -8.52
C GLN A 248 -30.50 20.35 -9.26
N THR A 249 -30.84 20.41 -10.55
CA THR A 249 -30.63 21.58 -11.38
C THR A 249 -31.29 22.75 -10.68
N ALA A 250 -30.48 23.66 -10.13
CA ALA A 250 -30.95 24.93 -9.64
C ALA A 250 -31.59 25.67 -10.82
N SER A 251 -32.93 25.72 -10.82
CA SER A 251 -33.71 26.46 -11.80
C SER A 251 -33.30 27.93 -11.71
N THR A 252 -32.68 28.43 -12.76
CA THR A 252 -32.34 29.84 -12.92
C THR A 252 -33.63 30.64 -13.05
N ASN A 253 -34.07 31.28 -11.98
CA ASN A 253 -35.07 32.35 -12.07
C ASN A 253 -34.42 33.53 -12.81
N GLN A 254 -34.87 33.79 -14.03
CA GLN A 254 -34.59 35.04 -14.74
C GLN A 254 -35.28 36.21 -14.01
N PRO A 255 -34.57 37.33 -13.74
CA PRO A 255 -35.22 38.57 -13.35
C PRO A 255 -36.00 39.16 -14.54
N GLY A 256 -37.28 39.42 -14.32
CA GLY A 256 -38.22 39.93 -15.31
C GLY A 256 -37.80 41.27 -15.94
N ALA A 257 -38.09 41.37 -17.24
CA ALA A 257 -38.02 42.60 -18.00
C ALA A 257 -38.99 43.64 -17.42
N ILE A 258 -38.45 44.80 -17.05
CA ILE A 258 -39.22 45.98 -16.69
C ILE A 258 -39.58 46.68 -18.00
N THR A 259 -40.82 46.53 -18.46
CA THR A 259 -41.38 47.31 -19.55
C THR A 259 -41.67 48.72 -19.07
N ALA A 260 -41.03 49.71 -19.70
CA ALA A 260 -41.41 51.12 -19.61
C ALA A 260 -42.63 51.38 -20.51
N ALA A 261 -43.67 52.01 -19.97
CA ALA A 261 -44.69 52.71 -20.74
C ALA A 261 -45.37 53.80 -19.89
N ASN A 262 -45.20 55.04 -20.36
CA ASN A 262 -46.00 56.26 -20.22
C ASN A 262 -46.29 56.83 -18.82
#